data_AF-A0A2V5XMF9-F1
#
_entry.id   AF-A0A2V5XMF9-F1
#
_cell.length_a   1.000
_cell.length_b   1.000
_cell.length_c   1.000
_cell.angle_alpha   90.00
_cell.angle_beta   90.00
_cell.angle_gamma   90.00
#
_symmetry.space_group_name_H-M   'P 1'
#
loop_
_entity.id
_entity.type
_entity.pdbx_description
1 polymer ?
#
loop_
_entity_poly.entity_id
_entity_poly.type
_entity_poly.pdbx_seq_one_letter_code
_entity_poly.pdbx_strand_id
1 'polypeptide(L)'
;LVDEMVFKFTHSIRMDWMLPGIAPTGKRVEVPLVAIVQFRDGKLAHEHIYWDQASVLVQLGLLDAGRLPVVGVETAHKALDPKLPSNALMRRADQPN
;
A
#
# COMPACT_ATOMS: atom_id res chain seq x y z
N LEU A 1 8.88 6.05 17.91
CA LEU A 1 8.11 6.95 17.03
C LEU A 1 7.30 6.08 16.09
N VAL A 2 6.03 6.42 15.88
CA VAL A 2 5.21 5.79 14.84
C VAL A 2 4.77 6.90 13.91
N ASP A 3 4.98 6.69 12.61
CA ASP A 3 4.54 7.60 11.57
C ASP A 3 3.63 6.86 10.59
N GLU A 4 2.51 7.49 10.25
CA GLU A 4 1.56 6.99 9.25
C GLU A 4 1.47 8.01 8.12
N MET A 5 1.80 7.58 6.90
CA MET A 5 1.86 8.45 5.74
C MET A 5 1.33 7.75 4.50
N VAL A 6 0.87 8.53 3.51
CA VAL A 6 0.60 7.98 2.17
C VAL A 6 1.84 8.15 1.31
N PHE A 7 2.45 7.02 0.96
CA PHE A 7 3.60 6.97 0.08
C PHE A 7 3.14 6.95 -1.37
N LYS A 8 3.57 7.94 -2.17
CA LYS A 8 3.16 8.10 -3.57
C LYS A 8 4.35 8.13 -4.51
N PHE A 9 4.42 7.20 -5.45
CA PHE A 9 5.55 7.11 -6.38
C PHE A 9 5.12 6.59 -7.75
N THR A 10 5.96 6.82 -8.76
CA THR A 10 5.87 6.13 -10.04
C THR A 10 7.00 5.10 -10.07
N HIS A 11 6.69 3.84 -10.37
CA HIS A 11 7.70 2.76 -10.37
C HIS A 11 8.60 2.85 -11.61
N SER A 12 9.51 3.83 -11.60
CA SER A 12 10.43 4.16 -12.69
C SER A 12 11.83 3.56 -12.54
N ILE A 13 12.17 3.08 -11.35
CA ILE A 13 13.43 2.40 -11.03
C ILE A 13 13.15 1.11 -10.27
N ARG A 14 14.12 0.19 -10.19
CA ARG A 14 14.01 -0.98 -9.32
C ARG A 14 13.95 -0.54 -7.86
N MET A 15 13.05 -1.13 -7.10
CA MET A 15 12.80 -0.80 -5.70
C MET A 15 12.79 -2.08 -4.86
N ASP A 16 13.92 -2.79 -4.78
CA ASP A 16 13.98 -4.14 -4.19
C ASP A 16 13.51 -4.22 -2.73
N TRP A 17 13.55 -3.11 -2.00
CA TRP A 17 13.04 -3.03 -0.63
C TRP A 17 11.51 -3.18 -0.54
N MET A 18 10.77 -2.83 -1.61
CA MET A 18 9.29 -2.89 -1.67
C MET A 18 8.79 -3.91 -2.71
N LEU A 19 9.48 -4.00 -3.83
CA LEU A 19 9.13 -4.77 -5.02
C LEU A 19 10.32 -5.64 -5.47
N PRO A 20 10.79 -6.57 -4.62
CA PRO A 20 11.96 -7.39 -4.90
C PRO A 20 11.80 -8.16 -6.21
N GLY A 21 12.74 -7.94 -7.14
CA GLY A 21 12.77 -8.64 -8.43
C GLY A 21 11.79 -8.12 -9.49
N ILE A 22 11.00 -7.08 -9.21
CA ILE A 22 10.07 -6.50 -10.19
C ILE A 22 10.77 -5.39 -10.97
N ALA A 23 10.79 -5.50 -12.30
CA ALA A 23 11.30 -4.44 -13.16
C ALA A 23 10.41 -3.18 -13.11
N PRO A 24 10.95 -1.98 -13.39
CA PRO A 24 10.17 -0.75 -13.46
C PRO A 24 8.92 -0.93 -14.34
N THR A 25 7.75 -0.66 -13.78
CA THR A 25 6.46 -0.83 -14.50
C THR A 25 5.96 0.48 -15.10
N GLY A 26 6.52 1.62 -14.70
CA GLY A 26 6.06 2.96 -15.09
C GLY A 26 4.70 3.35 -14.50
N LYS A 27 4.09 2.52 -13.66
CA LYS A 27 2.77 2.78 -13.07
C LYS A 27 2.87 3.62 -11.79
N ARG A 28 1.85 4.43 -11.55
CA ARG A 28 1.67 5.20 -10.32
C ARG A 28 1.15 4.29 -9.22
N VAL A 29 1.70 4.44 -8.02
CA VAL A 29 1.26 3.75 -6.80
C VAL A 29 1.05 4.79 -5.70
N GLU A 30 -0.06 4.66 -4.98
CA GLU A 30 -0.31 5.33 -3.71
C GLU A 30 -0.71 4.28 -2.66
N VAL A 31 -0.02 4.24 -1.52
CA VAL A 31 -0.29 3.25 -0.48
C VAL A 31 -0.06 3.86 0.91
N PRO A 32 -0.94 3.61 1.89
CA PRO A 32 -0.64 3.89 3.29
C PRO A 32 0.57 3.08 3.76
N LEU A 33 1.48 3.73 4.47
CA LEU A 33 2.69 3.14 5.00
C LEU A 33 2.82 3.55 6.47
N VAL A 34 3.11 2.56 7.32
CA VAL A 34 3.37 2.76 8.75
C VAL A 34 4.84 2.47 9.03
N ALA A 35 5.56 3.45 9.54
CA ALA A 35 6.94 3.32 10.00
C ALA A 35 7.00 3.37 11.53
N ILE A 36 7.51 2.32 12.15
CA ILE A 36 7.78 2.23 13.59
C ILE A 36 9.29 2.34 13.79
N VAL A 37 9.74 3.45 14.35
CA VAL A 37 11.16 3.74 14.55
C VAL A 37 11.51 3.73 16.04
N GLN A 38 12.50 2.93 16.40
CA GLN A 38 13.09 2.89 17.74
C GLN A 38 14.40 3.67 17.75
N PHE A 39 14.58 4.51 18.78
CA PHE A 39 15.82 5.24 19.03
C PHE A 39 16.49 4.73 20.31
N ARG A 40 17.82 4.68 20.32
CA ARG A 40 18.67 4.42 21.50
C ARG A 40 19.80 5.44 21.50
N ASP A 41 20.00 6.13 22.63
CA ASP A 41 21.04 7.15 22.81
C ASP A 41 21.00 8.26 21.73
N GLY A 42 19.79 8.67 21.34
CA GLY A 42 19.55 9.68 20.32
C GLY A 42 19.81 9.23 18.87
N LYS A 43 20.13 7.95 18.63
CA LYS A 43 20.36 7.37 17.30
C LYS A 43 19.27 6.39 16.92
N LEU A 44 19.03 6.22 15.62
CA LEU A 44 18.13 5.21 15.08
C LEU A 44 18.71 3.82 15.40
N ALA A 45 17.93 3.00 16.11
CA ALA A 45 18.30 1.66 16.53
C ALA A 45 17.63 0.59 15.68
N HIS A 46 16.36 0.79 15.30
CA HIS A 46 15.60 -0.15 14.48
C HIS A 46 14.40 0.52 13.81
N GLU A 47 13.96 -0.02 12.67
CA GLU A 47 12.74 0.35 11.98
C GLU A 47 11.91 -0.88 11.59
N HIS A 48 10.58 -0.79 11.75
CA HIS A 48 9.63 -1.68 11.08
C HIS A 48 8.79 -0.85 10.12
N ILE A 49 8.70 -1.27 8.87
CA ILE A 49 7.91 -0.58 7.85
C ILE A 49 6.84 -1.54 7.32
N TYR A 50 5.58 -1.12 7.39
CA TYR A 50 4.43 -1.90 6.97
C TYR A 50 3.64 -1.19 5.88
N TRP A 51 3.18 -1.95 4.90
CA TRP A 51 2.25 -1.52 3.86
C TRP A 51 1.44 -2.73 3.37
N ASP A 52 0.36 -2.47 2.65
CA ASP A 52 -0.42 -3.53 1.99
C ASP A 52 0.18 -3.86 0.62
N GLN A 53 0.92 -4.97 0.55
CA GLN A 53 1.55 -5.42 -0.69
C GLN A 53 0.53 -5.81 -1.76
N ALA A 54 -0.65 -6.34 -1.39
CA ALA A 54 -1.65 -6.73 -2.38
C ALA A 54 -2.18 -5.49 -3.12
N SER A 55 -2.47 -4.42 -2.38
CA SER A 55 -2.88 -3.14 -2.97
C SER A 55 -1.83 -2.53 -3.89
N VAL A 56 -0.54 -2.66 -3.54
CA VAL A 56 0.56 -2.25 -4.42
C VAL A 56 0.59 -3.08 -5.70
N LEU A 57 0.50 -4.40 -5.60
CA LEU A 57 0.53 -5.30 -6.76
C LEU A 57 -0.68 -5.11 -7.69
N VAL A 58 -1.86 -4.80 -7.14
CA VAL A 58 -3.04 -4.42 -7.93
C VAL A 58 -2.77 -3.15 -8.75
N GLN A 59 -2.24 -2.10 -8.12
CA GLN A 59 -1.91 -0.84 -8.82
C GLN A 59 -0.83 -1.03 -9.88
N LEU A 60 0.10 -1.96 -9.66
CA LEU A 60 1.11 -2.35 -10.66
C LEU A 60 0.54 -3.28 -11.76
N GLY A 61 -0.71 -3.73 -11.64
CA GLY A 61 -1.35 -4.69 -12.54
C GLY A 61 -0.70 -6.07 -12.53
N LEU A 62 -0.09 -6.44 -11.41
CA LEU A 62 0.50 -7.76 -11.16
C LEU A 62 -0.44 -8.67 -10.36
N LEU A 63 -1.52 -8.11 -9.81
CA LEU A 63 -2.57 -8.83 -9.11
C LEU A 63 -3.95 -8.36 -9.62
N ASP A 64 -4.83 -9.31 -9.92
CA ASP A 64 -6.19 -9.03 -10.40
C ASP A 64 -7.15 -8.85 -9.20
N ALA A 65 -7.60 -7.61 -8.99
CA ALA A 65 -8.54 -7.26 -7.92
C ALA A 65 -9.96 -7.78 -8.12
N GLY A 66 -10.33 -8.21 -9.34
CA GLY A 66 -11.64 -8.80 -9.62
C GLY A 66 -11.79 -10.20 -9.04
N ARG A 67 -10.67 -10.89 -8.77
CA ARG A 67 -10.66 -12.30 -8.34
C ARG A 67 -10.35 -12.51 -6.86
N LEU A 68 -9.99 -11.45 -6.15
CA LEU A 68 -9.56 -11.49 -4.75
C LEU A 68 -10.18 -10.33 -3.97
N PRO A 69 -10.46 -10.47 -2.66
CA PRO A 69 -10.99 -9.41 -1.81
C PRO A 69 -9.94 -8.34 -1.48
N VAL A 70 -9.39 -7.71 -2.52
CA VAL A 70 -8.35 -6.69 -2.47
C VAL A 70 -8.84 -5.46 -3.22
N VAL A 71 -8.30 -4.31 -2.84
CA VAL A 71 -8.48 -3.01 -3.51
C VAL A 71 -7.10 -2.49 -3.92
N GLY A 72 -7.02 -1.38 -4.64
CA GLY A 72 -5.76 -0.75 -5.03
C GLY A 72 -5.58 0.59 -4.33
N VAL A 73 -5.62 1.66 -5.13
CA VAL A 73 -5.42 3.06 -4.68
C VAL A 73 -6.47 3.52 -3.66
N GLU A 74 -7.61 2.84 -3.61
CA GLU A 74 -8.69 3.13 -2.67
C GLU A 74 -8.24 3.04 -1.20
N THR A 75 -7.23 2.22 -0.90
CA THR A 75 -6.62 2.18 0.45
C THR A 75 -6.02 3.53 0.85
N ALA A 76 -5.26 4.16 -0.05
CA ALA A 76 -4.67 5.48 0.17
C ALA A 76 -5.74 6.56 0.28
N HIS A 77 -6.76 6.52 -0.57
CA HIS A 77 -7.87 7.47 -0.49
C HIS A 77 -8.62 7.36 0.82
N LYS A 78 -8.86 6.13 1.30
CA LYS A 78 -9.55 5.90 2.57
C LYS A 78 -8.72 6.37 3.78
N ALA A 79 -7.41 6.22 3.74
CA ALA A 79 -6.51 6.73 4.78
C ALA A 79 -6.52 8.26 4.85
N LEU A 80 -6.62 8.94 3.70
CA LEU A 80 -6.66 10.40 3.61
C LEU A 80 -8.04 10.99 3.93
N ASP A 81 -9.12 10.29 3.59
CA ASP A 81 -10.49 10.75 3.81
C ASP A 81 -11.27 9.82 4.77
N PRO A 82 -11.45 10.22 6.05
CA PRO A 82 -12.18 9.43 7.03
C PRO A 82 -13.68 9.26 6.67
N LYS A 83 -14.24 10.08 5.76
CA LYS A 83 -15.65 10.00 5.37
C LYS A 83 -15.95 8.87 4.38
N LEU A 84 -14.93 8.34 3.68
CA LEU A 84 -15.12 7.22 2.77
C LEU A 84 -15.46 5.93 3.56
N PRO A 85 -16.30 5.02 3.03
CA PRO A 85 -16.66 3.79 3.73
C PRO A 85 -15.51 2.77 3.74
N SER A 86 -15.24 2.14 4.89
CA SER A 86 -14.19 1.10 5.02
C SER A 86 -14.62 -0.29 4.52
N ASN A 87 -15.92 -0.50 4.29
CA ASN A 87 -16.52 -1.82 4.10
C ASN A 87 -17.05 -2.06 2.66
N ALA A 88 -16.53 -1.32 1.68
CA ALA A 88 -16.99 -1.44 0.29
C ALA A 88 -16.83 -2.86 -0.28
N LEU A 89 -15.81 -3.61 0.16
CA LEU A 89 -15.60 -5.00 -0.24
C LEU A 89 -16.72 -5.96 0.19
N MET A 90 -17.41 -5.69 1.31
CA MET A 90 -18.56 -6.51 1.74
C MET A 90 -19.67 -6.48 0.69
N ARG A 91 -20.02 -5.28 0.21
CA ARG A 91 -21.06 -5.11 -0.82
C ARG A 91 -20.69 -5.73 -2.17
N ARG A 92 -19.40 -5.84 -2.49
CA ARG A 92 -18.93 -6.48 -3.72
C ARG A 92 -19.14 -8.00 -3.68
N ALA A 93 -19.00 -8.61 -2.50
CA ALA A 93 -19.23 -10.05 -2.34
C ALA A 93 -20.71 -10.43 -2.58
N ASP A 94 -21.64 -9.49 -2.37
CA ASP A 94 -23.07 -9.69 -2.57
C ASP A 94 -23.51 -9.54 -4.04
N GLN A 95 -22.62 -9.09 -4.95
CA GLN A 95 -22.93 -8.92 -6.37
C GLN A 95 -22.61 -10.21 -7.14
N PRO A 96 -23.57 -10.78 -7.91
CA PRO A 96 -23.30 -11.94 -8.75
C PRO A 96 -22.31 -11.58 -9.87
N ASN A 97 -21.42 -12.53 -10.16
CA ASN A 97 -20.34 -12.42 -11.14
C ASN A 97 -20.85 -12.55 -12.59
#